data_AF-A0A1F4X4L1-F1
#
_entry.id   AF-A0A1F4X4L1-F1
#
_cell.length_a   1.000
_cell.length_b   1.000
_cell.length_c   1.000
_cell.angle_alpha   90.00
_cell.angle_beta   90.00
_cell.angle_gamma   90.00
#
_symmetry.space_group_name_H-M   'P 1'
#
loop_
_entity.id
_entity.type
_entity.pdbx_description
1 polymer ?
#
loop_
_entity_poly.entity_id
_entity_poly.type
_entity_poly.pdbx_seq_one_letter_code
_entity_poly.pdbx_strand_id
1 'polypeptide(L)' 'MTITDAILNLFSPQGFSSFMQMMILGIQVIYVLFAFMLTRQVKIMNRSFTTHLSGFFMFVANIHFLIAIAVVLVALLTL' A
#
# COMPACT_ATOMS: atom_id res chain seq x y z
N MET A 1 31.45 3.93 -14.21
CA MET A 1 30.96 3.95 -12.81
C MET A 1 31.28 2.58 -12.23
N THR A 2 32.20 2.49 -11.29
CA THR A 2 32.60 1.18 -10.73
C THR A 2 31.55 0.70 -9.73
N ILE A 3 31.39 -0.61 -9.56
CA ILE A 3 30.44 -1.18 -8.57
C ILE A 3 30.69 -0.60 -7.16
N THR A 4 31.96 -0.32 -6.85
CA THR A 4 32.40 0.32 -5.61
C THR A 4 31.77 1.71 -5.40
N ASP A 5 31.68 2.53 -6.45
CA ASP A 5 31.07 3.86 -6.39
C ASP A 5 29.56 3.80 -6.14
N ALA A 6 28.89 2.79 -6.70
CA ALA A 6 27.45 2.56 -6.47
C ALA A 6 27.16 2.13 -5.02
N ILE A 7 28.01 1.27 -4.45
CA ILE A 7 27.91 0.83 -3.07
C ILE A 7 28.17 1.99 -2.10
N LEU A 8 29.22 2.79 -2.33
CA LEU A 8 29.53 3.95 -1.50
C LEU A 8 28.41 5.01 -1.54
N ASN A 9 27.78 5.22 -2.70
CA ASN A 9 26.64 6.12 -2.83
C ASN A 9 25.40 5.61 -2.09
N LEU A 10 25.15 4.29 -2.05
CA LEU A 10 24.03 3.71 -1.30
C LEU A 10 24.15 3.95 0.21
N PHE A 11 25.36 3.94 0.76
CA PHE A 11 25.62 4.21 2.19
C PHE A 11 25.75 5.70 2.51
N SER A 12 25.64 6.59 1.52
CA SER A 12 25.47 8.01 1.78
C SER A 12 24.08 8.28 2.38
N PRO A 13 23.88 9.35 3.17
CA PRO A 13 22.56 9.71 3.70
C PRO A 13 21.50 9.85 2.60
N GLN A 14 21.88 10.42 1.45
CA GLN A 14 20.97 10.60 0.32
C GLN A 14 20.61 9.27 -0.35
N GLY A 15 21.61 8.42 -0.64
CA GLY A 15 21.37 7.12 -1.27
C GLY A 15 20.55 6.18 -0.40
N PHE A 16 20.80 6.18 0.92
CA PHE A 16 20.01 5.43 1.88
C PHE A 16 18.56 5.95 1.94
N SER A 17 18.36 7.27 1.98
CA SER A 17 17.02 7.87 1.96
C SER A 17 16.25 7.47 0.70
N SER A 18 16.85 7.60 -0.49
CA SER A 18 16.20 7.21 -1.75
C SER A 18 15.91 5.70 -1.84
N PHE A 19 16.78 4.86 -1.30
CA PHE A 19 16.52 3.42 -1.20
C PHE A 19 15.32 3.11 -0.30
N MET A 20 15.26 3.71 0.89
CA MET A 20 14.15 3.54 1.82
C MET A 20 12.82 4.03 1.23
N GLN A 21 12.85 5.16 0.52
CA GLN A 21 11.73 5.72 -0.22
C GLN A 21 11.16 4.73 -1.26
N MET A 22 12.02 4.13 -2.09
CA MET A 22 11.62 3.09 -3.04
C MET A 22 11.06 1.85 -2.35
N MET A 23 11.67 1.41 -1.24
CA MET A 23 11.22 0.23 -0.50
C MET A 23 9.82 0.47 0.11
N ILE A 24 9.57 1.65 0.68
CA ILE A 24 8.27 2.05 1.21
C ILE A 24 7.23 2.06 0.10
N LEU A 25 7.53 2.63 -1.06
CA LEU A 25 6.64 2.63 -2.21
C LEU A 25 6.26 1.19 -2.63
N GLY A 26 7.24 0.29 -2.69
CA GLY A 26 6.99 -1.13 -2.99
C GLY A 26 6.05 -1.80 -1.99
N ILE A 27 6.24 -1.54 -0.69
CA ILE A 27 5.37 -2.06 0.38
C ILE A 27 3.95 -1.52 0.24
N GLN A 28 3.78 -0.22 -0.08
CA GLN A 28 2.47 0.38 -0.25
C GLN A 28 1.70 -0.21 -1.43
N VAL A 29 2.37 -0.49 -2.56
CA VAL A 29 1.76 -1.17 -3.71
C VAL A 29 1.26 -2.56 -3.33
N ILE A 30 2.07 -3.33 -2.61
CA ILE A 30 1.66 -4.65 -2.09
C ILE A 30 0.47 -4.50 -1.14
N TYR A 31 0.47 -3.49 -0.28
CA TYR A 31 -0.62 -3.22 0.65
C TYR A 31 -1.96 -2.93 -0.04
N VAL A 32 -1.96 -2.23 -1.18
CA VAL A 32 -3.17 -2.01 -1.98
C VAL A 32 -3.79 -3.33 -2.44
N LEU A 33 -2.97 -4.32 -2.81
CA LEU A 33 -3.45 -5.66 -3.15
C LEU A 33 -4.11 -6.34 -1.96
N PHE A 34 -3.51 -6.24 -0.76
CA PHE A 34 -4.12 -6.74 0.47
C PHE A 34 -5.45 -6.03 0.81
N ALA A 35 -5.52 -4.70 0.67
CA ALA A 35 -6.73 -3.94 0.91
C ALA A 35 -7.86 -4.33 -0.07
N PHE A 36 -7.52 -4.60 -1.33
CA PHE A 36 -8.47 -5.16 -2.30
C PHE A 36 -8.96 -6.56 -1.90
N MET A 37 -8.05 -7.44 -1.48
CA MET A 37 -8.39 -8.78 -1.01
C MET A 37 -9.33 -8.73 0.20
N LEU A 38 -9.06 -7.85 1.18
CA LEU A 38 -9.92 -7.63 2.34
C LEU A 38 -11.33 -7.20 1.93
N THR A 39 -11.45 -6.29 0.96
CA THR A 39 -12.77 -5.86 0.45
C THR A 39 -13.56 -7.03 -0.13
N ARG A 40 -12.89 -7.94 -0.86
CA ARG A 40 -13.52 -9.18 -1.34
C ARG A 40 -13.93 -10.10 -0.20
N GLN A 41 -13.12 -10.23 0.84
CA GLN A 41 -13.44 -11.05 2.01
C GLN A 41 -14.65 -10.51 2.77
N VAL A 42 -14.74 -9.19 2.98
CA VAL A 42 -15.92 -8.57 3.60
C VAL A 42 -17.17 -8.83 2.77
N LYS A 43 -17.09 -8.75 1.44
CA LYS A 43 -18.21 -9.09 0.55
C LYS A 43 -18.65 -10.55 0.68
N ILE A 44 -17.71 -11.48 0.81
CA ILE A 44 -18.01 -12.90 1.01
C ILE A 44 -18.65 -13.13 2.39
N MET A 45 -18.06 -12.56 3.43
CA MET A 45 -18.57 -12.64 4.81
C MET A 45 -20.02 -12.13 4.89
N ASN A 46 -20.32 -10.99 4.28
CA ASN A 46 -21.66 -10.40 4.25
C ASN A 46 -22.68 -11.20 3.43
N ARG A 47 -22.24 -12.12 2.56
CA ARG A 47 -23.11 -13.09 1.88
C ARG A 47 -23.36 -14.34 2.72
N SER A 48 -22.36 -14.78 3.48
CA SER A 48 -22.43 -15.98 4.32
C SER A 48 -23.14 -15.74 5.65
N PHE A 49 -23.06 -14.52 6.20
CA PHE A 49 -23.67 -14.15 7.46
C PHE A 49 -24.66 -12.99 7.25
N THR A 50 -25.92 -13.23 7.62
CA THR A 50 -26.95 -12.19 7.61
C THR A 50 -26.75 -11.27 8.81
N THR A 51 -26.23 -10.07 8.56
CA THR A 51 -26.09 -9.01 9.56
C THR A 51 -26.72 -7.72 9.06
N HIS A 52 -27.44 -7.02 9.94
CA HIS A 52 -28.02 -5.70 9.65
C HIS A 52 -26.96 -4.64 9.30
N LEU A 53 -25.69 -4.88 9.66
CA LEU A 53 -24.58 -3.97 9.43
C LEU A 53 -23.79 -4.25 8.13
N SER A 54 -24.27 -5.18 7.28
CA SER A 54 -23.59 -5.57 6.03
C SER A 54 -23.21 -4.37 5.15
N GLY A 55 -24.14 -3.41 5.01
CA GLY A 55 -23.88 -2.17 4.25
C GLY A 55 -22.77 -1.32 4.85
N PHE A 56 -22.72 -1.19 6.17
CA PHE A 56 -21.68 -0.44 6.88
C PHE A 56 -20.30 -1.09 6.70
N PHE A 57 -20.19 -2.41 6.84
CA PHE A 57 -18.93 -3.10 6.64
C PHE A 57 -18.41 -2.98 5.19
N MET A 58 -19.30 -3.06 4.19
CA MET A 58 -18.92 -2.81 2.80
C MET A 58 -18.45 -1.38 2.58
N PHE A 59 -19.12 -0.39 3.18
CA PHE A 59 -18.73 1.01 3.08
C PHE A 59 -17.32 1.24 3.64
N VAL A 60 -17.04 0.77 4.86
CA VAL A 60 -15.73 0.90 5.49
C VAL A 60 -14.64 0.19 4.68
N ALA A 61 -14.91 -1.02 4.17
CA ALA A 61 -13.96 -1.76 3.35
C ALA A 61 -13.61 -1.02 2.04
N ASN A 62 -14.61 -0.45 1.36
CA ASN A 62 -14.40 0.34 0.15
C ASN A 62 -13.61 1.63 0.44
N ILE A 63 -13.94 2.35 1.51
CA ILE A 63 -13.21 3.56 1.93
C ILE A 63 -11.75 3.21 2.25
N HIS A 64 -11.51 2.14 3.01
CA HIS A 64 -10.18 1.65 3.32
C HIS A 64 -9.36 1.36 2.05
N PHE A 65 -9.95 0.67 1.08
CA PHE A 65 -9.30 0.39 -0.20
C PHE A 65 -8.99 1.66 -1.01
N LEU A 66 -9.93 2.60 -1.08
CA LEU A 66 -9.72 3.89 -1.75
C LEU A 66 -8.60 4.71 -1.09
N ILE A 67 -8.53 4.74 0.24
CA ILE A 67 -7.46 5.42 0.97
C ILE A 67 -6.11 4.76 0.68
N ALA A 68 -6.04 3.43 0.64
CA ALA A 68 -4.79 2.73 0.31
C ALA A 68 -4.28 3.12 -1.10
N ILE A 69 -5.18 3.21 -2.10
CA ILE A 69 -4.82 3.70 -3.44
C ILE A 69 -4.34 5.15 -3.39
N ALA A 70 -5.08 6.02 -2.69
CA ALA A 70 -4.74 7.44 -2.59
C ALA A 70 -3.35 7.65 -1.96
N VAL A 71 -2.99 6.87 -0.94
CA VAL A 71 -1.66 6.92 -0.31
C VAL A 71 -0.55 6.57 -1.29
N VAL A 72 -0.73 5.54 -2.12
CA VAL A 72 0.24 5.19 -3.18
C VAL A 72 0.36 6.31 -4.21
N LEU A 73 -0.77 6.90 -4.64
CA LEU A 73 -0.75 8.01 -5.59
C LEU A 73 -0.02 9.23 -5.02
N VAL A 74 -0.26 9.57 -3.76
CA VAL A 74 0.47 10.65 -3.08
C VAL A 74 1.96 10.32 -3.02
N ALA A 75 2.31 9.09 -2.63
CA ALA A 75 3.71 8.67 -2.57
C ALA A 75 4.41 8.81 -3.94
N LEU A 76 3.76 8.41 -5.04
CA LEU A 76 4.29 8.58 -6.40
C LEU A 76 4.48 10.04 -6.83
N LEU A 77 3.74 10.99 -6.23
CA LEU A 77 3.87 12.42 -6.54
C LEU A 77 4.92 13.12 -5.66
N THR A 78 5.25 12.55 -4.50
CA THR A 78 6.10 13.18 -3.49
C THR A 78 7.50 12.55 -3.37
N LEU A 79 7.69 11.35 -3.89
CA LEU A 79 8.97 10.63 -3.95
C LEU A 79 9.65 10.88 -5.29
#